data_AF-A0AAV4FAB3-F1
#
_entry.id   AF-A0AAV4FAB3-F1
#
_cell.length_a   1.000
_cell.length_b   1.000
_cell.length_c   1.000
_cell.angle_alpha   90.00
_cell.angle_beta   90.00
_cell.angle_gamma   90.00
#
_symmetry.space_group_name_H-M   'P 1'
#
loop_
_entity.id
_entity.type
_entity.pdbx_description
1 polymer ?
#
loop_
_entity_poly.entity_id
_entity_poly.type
_entity_poly.pdbx_seq_one_letter_code
_entity_poly.pdbx_strand_id
1 'polypeptide(L)'
;MSRTGKEVMHLMLPLLGKGYRLFIDNWYTSADLLETLHSHQTSCCGTLRANRSPLCLRQVRVEKGDTESCTSGVILAQKFVDKRDVYMISTCHPPGPSGGGLKPPVI
;
A
#
# COMPACT_ATOMS: atom_id res chain seq x y z
N MET A 1 -4.88 14.84 1.35
CA MET A 1 -5.30 13.94 2.47
C MET A 1 -6.80 14.03 2.80
N SER A 2 -7.49 12.88 2.87
CA SER A 2 -8.94 12.74 3.12
C SER A 2 -9.34 12.99 4.59
N ARG A 3 -10.65 13.07 4.88
CA ARG A 3 -11.17 13.13 6.27
C ARG A 3 -10.69 11.93 7.10
N THR A 4 -10.82 10.72 6.56
CA THR A 4 -10.40 9.48 7.22
C THR A 4 -8.88 9.41 7.40
N GLY A 5 -8.10 9.98 6.49
CA GLY A 5 -6.65 10.10 6.66
C GLY A 5 -6.28 11.01 7.83
N LYS A 6 -7.04 12.10 8.08
CA LYS A 6 -6.83 12.97 9.25
C LYS A 6 -7.11 12.25 10.57
N GLU A 7 -8.14 11.40 10.60
CA GLU A 7 -8.45 10.57 11.76
C GLU A 7 -7.31 9.59 12.07
N VAL A 8 -6.79 8.90 11.06
CA VAL A 8 -5.61 8.01 11.23
C VAL A 8 -4.41 8.80 11.75
N MET A 9 -4.11 9.96 11.14
CA MET A 9 -2.99 10.79 11.60
C MET A 9 -3.17 11.21 13.06
N HIS A 10 -4.38 11.60 13.47
CA HIS A 10 -4.66 11.97 14.85
C HIS A 10 -4.42 10.81 15.83
N LEU A 11 -4.89 9.61 15.49
CA LEU A 11 -4.65 8.41 16.30
C LEU A 11 -3.17 8.01 16.36
N MET A 12 -2.42 8.28 15.28
CA MET A 12 -1.01 7.95 15.18
C MET A 12 -0.08 8.96 15.85
N LEU A 13 -0.52 10.19 16.14
CA LEU A 13 0.29 11.25 16.75
C LEU A 13 1.24 10.78 17.88
N PRO A 14 0.81 10.03 18.91
CA PRO A 14 1.70 9.59 20.00
C PRO A 14 2.69 8.49 19.59
N LEU A 15 2.53 7.91 18.39
CA LEU A 15 3.31 6.79 17.87
C LEU A 15 4.23 7.18 16.70
N LEU A 16 4.07 8.38 16.13
CA LEU A 16 4.92 8.89 15.05
C LEU A 16 6.40 8.98 15.49
N GLY A 17 7.32 8.83 14.55
CA GLY A 17 8.77 8.93 14.80
C GLY A 17 9.41 7.73 15.49
N LYS A 18 8.63 6.67 15.79
CA LYS A 18 9.10 5.50 16.56
C LYS A 18 9.47 4.29 15.70
N GLY A 19 9.35 4.39 14.37
CA GLY A 19 9.66 3.28 13.47
C GLY A 19 8.59 2.19 13.40
N TYR A 20 7.37 2.46 13.87
CA TYR A 20 6.27 1.50 13.81
C TYR A 20 5.79 1.26 12.38
N ARG A 21 5.15 0.09 12.18
CA ARG A 21 4.47 -0.27 10.94
C ARG A 21 2.97 -0.29 11.17
N LEU A 22 2.25 0.52 10.41
CA LEU A 22 0.80 0.62 10.48
C LEU A 22 0.15 -0.26 9.39
N PHE A 23 -0.84 -1.06 9.78
CA PHE A 23 -1.68 -1.83 8.86
C PHE A 23 -3.11 -1.29 8.92
N ILE A 24 -3.66 -0.84 7.80
CA ILE A 24 -4.98 -0.19 7.73
C ILE A 24 -5.91 -0.82 6.70
N ASP A 25 -7.21 -0.67 6.94
CA ASP A 25 -8.25 -1.07 5.98
C ASP A 25 -8.30 -0.09 4.79
N ASN A 26 -8.87 -0.56 3.68
CA ASN A 26 -9.09 0.19 2.45
C ASN A 26 -9.89 1.49 2.66
N TRP A 27 -10.73 1.58 3.69
CA TRP A 27 -11.49 2.80 3.99
C TRP A 27 -10.59 3.99 4.32
N TYR A 28 -9.48 3.72 5.00
CA TYR A 28 -8.52 4.72 5.46
C TYR A 28 -7.34 4.89 4.49
N THR A 29 -7.14 3.93 3.60
CA THR A 29 -5.97 3.87 2.72
C THR A 29 -6.01 4.92 1.61
N SER A 30 -4.93 5.69 1.45
CA SER A 30 -4.67 6.62 0.34
C SER A 30 -3.17 6.87 0.17
N ALA A 31 -2.72 7.20 -1.05
CA ALA A 31 -1.30 7.46 -1.33
C ALA A 31 -0.75 8.62 -0.47
N ASP A 32 -1.43 9.77 -0.44
CA ASP A 32 -1.07 10.92 0.40
C ASP A 32 -0.84 10.54 1.88
N LEU A 33 -1.71 9.68 2.43
CA LEU A 33 -1.61 9.26 3.83
C LEU A 33 -0.36 8.41 4.05
N LEU A 34 -0.08 7.47 3.14
CA LEU A 34 1.09 6.59 3.23
C LEU A 34 2.39 7.39 3.13
N GLU A 35 2.46 8.36 2.22
CA GLU A 35 3.60 9.28 2.11
C GLU A 35 3.79 10.14 3.37
N THR A 36 2.70 10.67 3.92
CA THR A 36 2.74 11.47 5.15
C THR A 36 3.20 10.64 6.34
N LEU A 37 2.70 9.41 6.50
CA LEU A 37 3.16 8.52 7.56
C LEU A 37 4.64 8.15 7.39
N HIS A 38 5.06 7.91 6.14
CA HIS A 38 6.44 7.57 5.84
C HIS A 38 7.42 8.71 6.18
N SER A 39 7.06 9.97 5.89
CA SER A 39 7.88 11.13 6.28
C SER A 39 8.00 11.30 7.79
N HIS A 40 7.05 10.75 8.56
CA HIS A 40 7.07 10.65 10.02
C HIS A 40 7.62 9.31 10.54
N GLN A 41 8.52 8.66 9.79
CA GLN A 41 9.18 7.39 10.15
C GLN A 41 8.17 6.29 10.55
N THR A 42 7.02 6.26 9.89
CA THR A 42 6.00 5.24 10.08
C THR A 42 5.71 4.60 8.74
N SER A 43 6.18 3.37 8.54
CA SER A 43 5.77 2.62 7.35
C SER A 43 4.30 2.24 7.47
N CYS A 44 3.58 2.26 6.36
CA CYS A 44 2.16 1.95 6.34
C CYS A 44 1.83 1.00 5.20
N CYS A 45 0.88 0.11 5.45
CA CYS A 45 0.42 -0.87 4.50
C CYS A 45 -1.11 -1.02 4.57
N GLY A 46 -1.75 -1.21 3.44
CA GLY A 46 -3.20 -1.40 3.38
C GLY A 46 -3.66 -1.99 2.06
N THR A 47 -4.95 -2.24 1.97
CA THR A 47 -5.60 -2.68 0.72
C THR A 47 -6.21 -1.49 -0.01
N LEU A 48 -6.31 -1.57 -1.34
CA LEU A 48 -6.97 -0.58 -2.17
C LEU A 48 -8.26 -1.16 -2.75
N ARG A 49 -9.25 -0.28 -2.93
CA ARG A 49 -10.37 -0.59 -3.83
C ARG A 49 -9.90 -0.49 -5.28
N ALA A 50 -10.43 -1.33 -6.16
CA ALA A 50 -10.06 -1.34 -7.58
C ALA A 50 -10.28 0.01 -8.30
N ASN A 51 -11.23 0.83 -7.85
CA ASN A 51 -11.43 2.17 -8.41
C ASN A 51 -10.41 3.21 -7.93
N ARG A 52 -9.64 2.89 -6.89
CA ARG A 52 -8.56 3.71 -6.30
C ARG A 52 -7.17 3.13 -6.55
N SER A 53 -7.06 2.01 -7.27
CA SER A 53 -5.78 1.43 -7.64
C SER A 53 -5.12 2.19 -8.81
N PRO A 54 -3.78 2.19 -8.90
CA PRO A 54 -3.08 2.75 -10.04
C PRO A 54 -3.54 2.13 -11.36
N LEU A 55 -3.58 2.96 -12.42
CA LEU A 55 -3.94 2.49 -13.77
C LEU A 55 -2.98 1.41 -14.28
N CYS A 56 -1.69 1.51 -13.94
CA CYS A 56 -0.66 0.50 -14.23
C CYS A 56 -1.04 -0.90 -13.77
N LEU A 57 -1.79 -1.04 -12.68
CA LEU A 57 -2.20 -2.34 -12.15
C LEU A 57 -3.61 -2.71 -12.58
N ARG A 58 -4.52 -1.74 -12.67
CA ARG A 58 -5.92 -2.01 -13.00
C ARG A 58 -6.09 -2.60 -14.39
N GLN A 59 -5.23 -2.22 -15.34
CA GLN A 59 -5.28 -2.68 -16.74
C GLN A 59 -4.55 -4.00 -16.97
N VAL A 60 -3.67 -4.40 -16.05
CA VAL A 60 -2.90 -5.64 -16.19
C VAL A 60 -3.74 -6.84 -15.75
N ARG A 61 -3.72 -7.89 -16.57
CA ARG A 61 -4.27 -9.20 -16.20
C ARG A 61 -3.19 -9.96 -15.44
N VAL A 62 -3.55 -10.47 -14.27
CA VAL A 62 -2.66 -11.22 -13.39
C VAL A 62 -3.23 -12.61 -13.25
N GLU A 63 -2.41 -13.64 -13.41
CA GLU A 63 -2.86 -15.02 -13.21
C GLU A 63 -2.94 -15.38 -11.72
N LYS A 64 -3.72 -16.40 -11.39
CA LYS A 64 -3.83 -16.86 -10.00
C LYS A 64 -2.48 -17.44 -9.55
N GLY A 65 -1.92 -16.85 -8.51
CA GLY A 65 -0.59 -17.21 -7.99
C GLY A 65 0.49 -16.19 -8.34
N ASP A 66 0.25 -15.34 -9.33
CA ASP A 66 1.15 -14.27 -9.74
C ASP A 66 0.84 -12.95 -9.03
N THR A 67 1.78 -12.02 -9.10
CA THR A 67 1.66 -10.68 -8.52
C THR A 67 2.34 -9.67 -9.43
N GLU A 68 1.61 -8.62 -9.76
CA GLU A 68 2.12 -7.47 -10.51
C GLU A 68 2.31 -6.29 -9.58
N SER A 69 3.30 -5.45 -9.88
CA SER A 69 3.63 -4.31 -9.03
C SER A 69 3.97 -3.06 -9.83
N CYS A 70 3.59 -1.89 -9.32
CA CYS A 70 4.14 -0.63 -9.77
C CYS A 70 4.52 0.25 -8.58
N THR A 71 5.58 1.02 -8.75
CA THR A 71 6.16 1.87 -7.70
C THR A 71 6.06 3.34 -8.10
N SER A 72 5.83 4.20 -7.12
CA SER A 72 5.87 5.66 -7.28
C SER A 72 6.54 6.26 -6.05
N GLY A 73 7.76 6.77 -6.21
CA GLY A 73 8.56 7.26 -5.08
C GLY A 73 8.77 6.17 -4.02
N VAL A 74 8.27 6.41 -2.81
CA VAL A 74 8.36 5.49 -1.65
C VAL A 74 7.23 4.48 -1.58
N ILE A 75 6.23 4.59 -2.46
CA ILE A 75 5.06 3.72 -2.48
C ILE A 75 5.29 2.55 -3.44
N LEU A 76 5.03 1.35 -2.94
CA LEU A 76 4.82 0.14 -3.72
C LEU A 76 3.32 -0.18 -3.77
N ALA A 77 2.76 -0.32 -4.96
CA ALA A 77 1.43 -0.87 -5.17
C ALA A 77 1.53 -2.24 -5.84
N GLN A 78 0.66 -3.17 -5.44
CA GLN A 78 0.64 -4.54 -5.97
C GLN A 78 -0.77 -4.97 -6.32
N LYS A 79 -0.88 -5.86 -7.31
CA LYS A 79 -2.11 -6.56 -7.71
C LYS A 79 -1.84 -8.06 -7.74
N PHE A 80 -2.71 -8.84 -7.12
CA PHE A 80 -2.70 -10.30 -7.21
C PHE A 80 -4.14 -10.83 -7.24
N VAL A 81 -4.31 -12.07 -7.67
CA VAL A 81 -5.62 -12.73 -7.76
C VAL A 81 -5.73 -13.83 -6.70
N ASP A 82 -6.70 -13.66 -5.79
CA ASP A 82 -7.16 -14.73 -4.90
C ASP A 82 -8.53 -15.26 -5.38
N LYS A 83 -9.64 -14.98 -4.66
CA LYS A 83 -11.01 -15.17 -5.19
C LYS A 83 -11.41 -14.06 -6.18
N ARG A 84 -10.76 -12.91 -6.08
CA ARG A 84 -10.95 -11.71 -6.89
C ARG A 84 -9.63 -10.94 -6.96
N ASP A 85 -9.56 -9.95 -7.83
CA ASP A 85 -8.46 -8.98 -7.84
C ASP A 85 -8.33 -8.31 -6.47
N VAL A 86 -7.15 -8.42 -5.87
CA VAL A 86 -6.77 -7.71 -4.66
C VAL A 86 -5.68 -6.71 -5.00
N TYR A 87 -5.83 -5.49 -4.49
CA TYR A 87 -4.88 -4.41 -4.65
C TYR A 87 -4.31 -4.06 -3.27
N MET A 88 -2.99 -3.93 -3.19
CA MET A 88 -2.28 -3.61 -1.97
C MET A 88 -1.41 -2.38 -2.22
N ILE A 89 -1.19 -1.57 -1.19
CA ILE A 89 -0.31 -0.40 -1.22
C ILE A 89 0.50 -0.34 0.06
N SER A 90 1.79 -0.04 -0.06
CA SER A 90 2.72 -0.15 1.05
C SER A 90 3.90 0.82 0.91
N THR A 91 4.40 1.30 2.05
CA THR A 91 5.71 1.96 2.20
C THR A 91 6.65 1.15 3.10
N CYS A 92 6.33 -0.13 3.34
CA CYS A 92 7.14 -1.04 4.16
C CYS A 92 8.35 -1.61 3.41
N HIS A 93 8.35 -1.57 2.08
CA HIS A 93 9.39 -2.15 1.24
C HIS A 93 9.97 -1.07 0.33
N PRO A 94 11.29 -1.02 0.16
CA PRO A 94 11.90 -0.15 -0.85
C PRO A 94 11.42 -0.60 -2.25
N PRO A 95 11.31 0.31 -3.22
CA PRO A 95 11.00 -0.04 -4.59
C PRO A 95 12.10 -0.97 -5.12
N GLY A 96 11.81 -2.27 -5.20
CA GLY A 96 12.70 -3.26 -5.82
C GLY A 96 12.71 -3.11 -7.34
N PRO A 97 13.73 -3.64 -8.03
CA PRO A 97 13.76 -3.65 -9.49
C PRO A 97 12.49 -4.32 -10.03
N SER A 98 11.91 -3.72 -11.06
CA SER A 98 10.60 -4.04 -11.66
C SER A 98 10.54 -5.38 -12.41
N GLY A 99 11.18 -6.43 -11.89
CA GLY A 99 11.16 -7.77 -12.46
C GLY A 99 11.60 -8.80 -11.43
N GLY A 100 10.69 -9.72 -11.08
CA GLY A 100 10.98 -10.87 -10.23
C GLY A 100 10.00 -10.98 -9.07
N GLY A 101 9.05 -11.91 -9.20
CA GLY A 101 8.01 -12.20 -8.22
C GLY A 101 8.53 -12.37 -6.80
N LEU A 102 8.35 -11.35 -5.98
CA LEU A 102 8.29 -11.53 -4.54
C LEU A 102 6.81 -11.62 -4.17
N LYS A 103 6.36 -12.86 -4.04
CA LYS A 103 5.09 -13.21 -3.39
C LYS A 103 5.05 -12.46 -2.06
N PRO A 104 4.03 -11.61 -1.79
CA PRO A 104 3.93 -10.97 -0.49
C PRO A 104 3.91 -12.07 0.58
N PRO A 105 4.68 -11.92 1.67
CA PRO A 105 4.64 -12.90 2.74
C PRO A 105 3.20 -13.04 3.21
N VAL A 106 2.70 -14.27 3.16
CA VAL A 106 1.44 -14.64 3.80
C VAL A 106 1.67 -14.38 5.29
N ILE A 107 0.99 -13.36 5.82
CA ILE A 107 0.81 -13.17 7.26
C ILE A 107 0.14 -14.41 7.86
#